data_AF-A0AAN2PD15-F1
#
_entry.id   AF-A0AAN2PD15-F1
#
_cell.length_a   1.000
_cell.length_b   1.000
_cell.length_c   1.000
_cell.angle_alpha   90.00
_cell.angle_beta   90.00
_cell.angle_gamma   90.00
#
_symmetry.space_group_name_H-M   'P 1'
#
loop_
_entity.id
_entity.type
_entity.pdbx_description
1 polymer ?
#
loop_
_entity_poly.entity_id
_entity_poly.type
_entity_poly.pdbx_seq_one_letter_code
_entity_poly.pdbx_strand_id
1 'polypeptide(L)'
;MKIEFVYFYGLYNLVRKMEAAIDFTFIYDLVKDMYSEVGRPSIDPVILVKLTFIQYTFGIRSMRKTIEEVETNMAYRWFLGYGFHDKVPPTPRSGKIMSDASKIQICLNRFSIAF
;
A
#
# COMPACT_ATOMS: atom_id res chain seq x y z
N MET A 1 -8.69 -3.77 -24.40
CA MET A 1 -7.23 -3.74 -24.68
C MET A 1 -6.65 -2.33 -24.83
N LYS A 2 -7.20 -1.41 -25.66
CA LYS A 2 -6.68 -0.02 -25.76
C LYS A 2 -6.86 0.83 -24.50
N ILE A 3 -7.98 0.65 -23.79
CA ILE A 3 -8.29 1.40 -22.56
C ILE A 3 -7.29 1.04 -21.45
N GLU A 4 -7.02 -0.26 -21.23
CA GLU A 4 -6.05 -0.69 -20.21
C GLU A 4 -4.64 -0.18 -20.46
N PHE A 5 -4.22 -0.04 -21.72
CA PHE A 5 -2.88 0.48 -22.05
C PHE A 5 -2.75 1.98 -21.73
N VAL A 6 -3.81 2.77 -21.97
CA VAL A 6 -3.87 4.19 -21.60
C VAL A 6 -3.90 4.37 -20.08
N TYR A 7 -4.68 3.54 -19.38
CA TYR A 7 -4.68 3.51 -17.91
C TYR A 7 -3.32 3.08 -17.37
N PHE A 8 -2.67 2.08 -17.96
CA PHE A 8 -1.36 1.60 -17.54
C PHE A 8 -0.28 2.70 -17.67
N TYR A 9 -0.22 3.39 -18.82
CA TYR A 9 0.72 4.51 -19.02
C TYR A 9 0.40 5.72 -18.12
N GLY A 10 -0.88 6.03 -17.93
CA GLY A 10 -1.33 7.09 -17.02
C GLY A 10 -1.01 6.79 -15.56
N LEU A 11 -1.28 5.56 -15.10
CA LEU A 11 -0.94 5.04 -13.77
C LEU A 11 0.55 5.19 -13.49
N TYR A 12 1.38 4.70 -14.43
CA TYR A 12 2.82 4.62 -14.22
C TYR A 12 3.41 6.00 -13.98
N ASN A 13 2.93 7.00 -14.73
CA ASN A 13 3.37 8.38 -14.56
C ASN A 13 2.86 9.01 -13.25
N LEU A 14 1.62 8.74 -12.84
CA LEU A 14 1.06 9.28 -11.60
C LEU A 14 1.80 8.74 -10.37
N VAL A 15 1.98 7.43 -10.32
CA VAL A 15 2.58 6.71 -9.21
C VAL A 15 4.07 7.08 -9.05
N ARG A 16 4.79 7.27 -10.16
CA ARG A 16 6.15 7.82 -10.19
C ARG A 16 6.24 9.22 -9.60
N LYS A 17 5.30 10.11 -9.96
CA LYS A 17 5.26 11.47 -9.43
C LYS A 17 4.94 11.50 -7.93
N MET A 18 4.09 10.60 -7.47
CA MET A 18 3.76 10.45 -6.04
C MET A 18 4.99 10.02 -5.23
N GLU A 19 5.73 9.01 -5.69
CA GLU A 19 6.95 8.58 -4.99
C GLU A 19 8.02 9.67 -4.96
N ALA A 20 8.13 10.49 -6.03
CA ALA A 20 9.06 11.61 -6.06
C ALA A 20 8.63 12.81 -5.17
N ALA A 21 7.33 12.94 -4.90
CA ALA A 21 6.79 14.08 -4.16
C ALA A 21 6.67 13.85 -2.65
N ILE A 22 6.59 12.59 -2.22
CA ILE A 22 6.32 12.22 -0.83
C ILE A 22 7.47 11.37 -0.29
N ASP A 23 8.14 11.90 0.73
CA ASP A 23 9.01 11.08 1.58
C ASP A 23 8.13 10.26 2.53
N PHE A 24 8.24 8.93 2.51
CA PHE A 24 7.43 8.03 3.36
C PHE A 24 8.12 7.67 4.69
N THR A 25 9.35 8.15 4.93
CA THR A 25 10.11 7.80 6.14
C THR A 25 9.43 8.24 7.43
N PHE A 26 8.67 9.35 7.42
CA PHE A 26 7.92 9.85 8.58
C PHE A 26 6.89 8.86 9.15
N ILE A 27 6.46 7.88 8.33
CA ILE A 27 5.47 6.87 8.75
C ILE A 27 6.04 5.99 9.85
N TYR A 28 7.34 5.67 9.81
CA TYR A 28 7.96 4.84 10.84
C TYR A 28 7.83 5.48 12.23
N ASP A 29 8.01 6.80 12.32
CA ASP A 29 7.86 7.52 13.59
C ASP A 29 6.39 7.58 14.05
N LEU A 30 5.44 7.74 13.12
CA LEU A 30 4.01 7.79 13.44
C LEU A 30 3.45 6.47 13.96
N VAL A 31 3.91 5.34 13.40
CA VAL A 31 3.36 4.02 13.72
C VAL A 31 4.23 3.24 14.72
N LYS A 32 5.35 3.82 15.16
CA LYS A 32 6.33 3.20 16.07
C LYS A 32 5.68 2.56 17.28
N ASP A 33 4.78 3.28 17.94
CA ASP A 33 4.12 2.82 19.17
C ASP A 33 3.11 1.67 18.92
N MET A 34 2.70 1.46 17.67
CA MET A 34 1.73 0.42 17.29
C MET A 34 2.38 -0.83 16.70
N TYR A 35 3.67 -0.75 16.35
CA TYR A 35 4.44 -1.84 15.77
C TYR A 35 5.43 -2.38 16.78
N SER A 36 5.24 -3.63 17.19
CA SER A 36 6.21 -4.35 18.02
C SER A 36 7.22 -5.06 17.12
N GLU A 37 8.50 -4.88 17.40
CA GLU A 37 9.59 -5.67 16.78
C GLU A 37 9.59 -7.13 17.26
N VAL A 38 8.96 -7.40 18.41
CA VAL A 38 8.88 -8.73 19.02
C VAL A 38 7.54 -9.38 18.68
N GLY A 39 7.59 -10.54 17.99
CA GLY A 39 6.42 -11.35 17.67
C GLY A 39 6.41 -11.88 16.23
N ARG A 40 5.23 -12.22 15.72
CA ARG A 40 5.07 -12.61 14.31
C ARG A 40 5.31 -11.37 13.43
N PRO A 41 6.16 -11.45 12.39
CA PRO A 41 6.43 -10.31 11.52
C PRO A 41 5.13 -9.76 10.93
N SER A 42 4.84 -8.50 11.22
CA SER A 42 3.79 -7.71 10.55
C SER A 42 4.33 -7.14 9.25
N ILE A 43 3.43 -6.70 8.35
CA ILE A 43 3.84 -6.06 7.10
C ILE A 43 4.46 -4.71 7.42
N ASP A 44 5.48 -4.33 6.64
CA ASP A 44 6.11 -3.02 6.71
C ASP A 44 5.04 -1.90 6.66
N PRO A 45 5.00 -1.01 7.67
CA PRO A 45 4.02 0.07 7.72
C PRO A 45 4.04 0.98 6.49
N VAL A 46 5.22 1.21 5.88
CA VAL A 46 5.32 2.02 4.65
C VAL A 46 4.56 1.37 3.49
N ILE A 47 4.70 0.05 3.34
CA ILE A 47 4.01 -0.72 2.30
C ILE A 47 2.50 -0.68 2.52
N LEU A 48 2.04 -0.81 3.76
CA LEU A 48 0.62 -0.72 4.09
C LEU A 48 0.03 0.65 3.79
N VAL A 49 0.75 1.73 4.10
CA VAL A 49 0.30 3.10 3.76
C VAL A 49 0.24 3.29 2.25
N LYS A 50 1.27 2.84 1.51
CA LYS A 50 1.25 2.86 0.04
C LYS A 50 0.08 2.06 -0.55
N LEU A 51 -0.29 0.93 0.05
CA LEU A 51 -1.50 0.16 -0.33
C LEU A 51 -2.81 0.91 -0.07
N THR A 52 -2.90 1.66 1.04
CA THR A 52 -4.07 2.52 1.31
C THR A 52 -4.15 3.70 0.35
N PHE A 53 -3.01 4.27 -0.07
CA PHE A 53 -2.97 5.29 -1.12
C PHE A 53 -3.49 4.78 -2.46
N ILE A 54 -3.09 3.56 -2.85
CA ILE A 54 -3.63 2.91 -4.07
C ILE A 54 -5.15 2.75 -3.94
N GLN A 55 -5.65 2.30 -2.79
CA GLN A 55 -7.10 2.19 -2.57
C GLN A 55 -7.83 3.50 -2.74
N TYR A 56 -7.32 4.58 -2.13
CA TYR A 56 -7.95 5.88 -2.21
C TYR A 56 -7.90 6.45 -3.62
N THR A 57 -6.70 6.48 -4.23
CA THR A 57 -6.46 7.07 -5.56
C THR A 57 -7.28 6.37 -6.65
N PHE A 58 -7.42 5.05 -6.57
CA PHE A 58 -8.14 4.24 -7.56
C PHE A 58 -9.56 3.87 -7.13
N GLY A 59 -10.02 4.35 -5.96
CA GLY A 59 -11.38 4.09 -5.45
C GLY A 59 -11.67 2.62 -5.17
N ILE A 60 -10.65 1.80 -4.87
CA ILE A 60 -10.83 0.39 -4.53
C ILE A 60 -11.29 0.29 -3.08
N ARG A 61 -12.51 -0.22 -2.86
CA ARG A 61 -13.10 -0.30 -1.50
C ARG A 61 -12.63 -1.49 -0.67
N SER A 62 -11.94 -2.45 -1.29
CA SER A 62 -11.55 -3.69 -0.64
C SER A 62 -10.04 -3.86 -0.66
N MET A 63 -9.45 -3.96 0.53
CA MET A 63 -8.04 -4.32 0.69
C MET A 63 -7.71 -5.62 -0.03
N ARG A 64 -8.63 -6.60 0.00
CA ARG A 64 -8.46 -7.88 -0.68
C ARG A 64 -8.33 -7.71 -2.19
N LYS A 65 -9.23 -6.94 -2.80
CA LYS A 65 -9.16 -6.62 -4.23
C LYS A 65 -7.89 -5.85 -4.57
N THR A 66 -7.47 -4.94 -3.70
CA THR A 66 -6.24 -4.16 -3.90
C THR A 66 -5.01 -5.07 -3.99
N ILE A 67 -4.91 -6.08 -3.12
CA ILE A 67 -3.81 -7.04 -3.16
C ILE A 67 -3.83 -7.86 -4.45
N GLU A 68 -5.00 -8.30 -4.91
CA GLU A 68 -5.15 -8.99 -6.20
C GLU A 68 -4.70 -8.11 -7.38
N GLU A 69 -5.05 -6.82 -7.37
CA GLU A 69 -4.63 -5.86 -8.39
C GLU A 69 -3.13 -5.58 -8.34
N VAL A 70 -2.52 -5.57 -7.14
CA VAL A 70 -1.06 -5.43 -7.00
C VAL A 70 -0.35 -6.69 -7.51
N GLU A 71 -0.95 -7.86 -7.36
CA GLU A 71 -0.40 -9.10 -7.90
C GLU A 71 -0.32 -9.06 -9.43
N THR A 72 -1.33 -8.51 -10.10
CA THR A 72 -1.43 -8.46 -11.56
C THR A 72 -0.80 -7.21 -12.19
N ASN A 73 -0.77 -6.08 -11.48
CA ASN A 73 -0.31 -4.79 -12.01
C ASN A 73 1.11 -4.44 -11.58
N MET A 74 2.01 -4.40 -12.55
CA MET A 74 3.43 -4.10 -12.37
C MET A 74 3.70 -2.68 -11.85
N ALA A 75 2.86 -1.70 -12.19
CA ALA A 75 3.03 -0.33 -11.71
C ALA A 75 2.87 -0.24 -10.18
N TYR A 76 1.92 -0.99 -9.63
CA TYR A 76 1.67 -1.04 -8.20
C TYR A 76 2.79 -1.78 -7.46
N ARG A 77 3.30 -2.88 -8.03
CA ARG A 77 4.47 -3.58 -7.45
C ARG A 77 5.67 -2.64 -7.37
N TRP A 78 5.93 -1.91 -8.45
CA TRP A 78 7.02 -0.95 -8.52
C TRP A 78 6.86 0.14 -7.44
N PHE A 79 5.66 0.71 -7.26
CA PHE A 79 5.40 1.69 -6.21
C PHE A 79 5.66 1.19 -4.80
N LEU A 80 5.30 -0.07 -4.54
CA LEU A 80 5.50 -0.72 -3.26
C LEU A 80 6.96 -1.14 -3.01
N GLY A 81 7.84 -0.98 -4.02
CA GLY A 81 9.23 -1.40 -3.93
C GLY A 81 9.44 -2.90 -4.11
N TYR A 82 8.44 -3.63 -4.61
CA TYR A 82 8.56 -5.05 -4.93
C TYR A 82 9.14 -5.25 -6.33
N GLY A 83 10.19 -6.06 -6.41
CA GLY A 83 10.73 -6.56 -7.66
C GLY A 83 9.80 -7.57 -8.34
N PHE A 84 10.15 -7.93 -9.58
CA PHE A 84 9.38 -8.87 -10.40
C PHE A 84 9.19 -10.24 -9.75
N HIS A 85 10.20 -10.71 -9.02
CA HIS A 85 10.21 -12.03 -8.38
C HIS A 85 9.84 -11.98 -6.89
N ASP A 86 9.66 -10.79 -6.34
CA ASP A 86 9.36 -10.65 -4.93
C ASP A 86 7.92 -11.07 -4.66
N LYS A 87 7.76 -11.83 -3.58
CA LYS A 87 6.44 -12.16 -3.07
C LYS A 87 5.82 -10.90 -2.48
N VAL A 88 4.76 -10.43 -3.14
CA VAL A 88 3.82 -9.44 -2.58
C VAL A 88 3.28 -9.95 -1.23
N PRO A 89 2.78 -9.07 -0.37
CA PRO A 89 2.33 -9.44 0.97
C PRO A 89 1.37 -10.63 0.93
N PRO A 90 1.53 -11.60 1.84
CA PRO A 90 0.78 -12.85 1.79
C PRO A 90 -0.72 -12.58 1.87
N THR A 91 -1.48 -13.15 0.93
CA THR A 91 -2.92 -12.95 0.75
C THR A 91 -3.73 -12.74 2.06
N PRO A 92 -4.81 -11.94 2.01
CA PRO A 92 -5.61 -11.52 3.18
C PRO A 92 -6.29 -12.67 3.93
N ARG A 93 -6.19 -13.91 3.43
CA ARG A 93 -6.54 -15.14 4.18
C ARG A 93 -5.85 -15.22 5.54
N SER A 94 -4.70 -14.56 5.71
CA SER A 94 -3.98 -14.54 6.98
C SER A 94 -4.63 -13.67 8.08
N GLY A 95 -5.72 -12.92 7.80
CA GLY A 95 -6.43 -12.03 8.73
C GLY A 95 -5.63 -10.80 9.19
N LYS A 96 -4.29 -10.91 9.23
CA LYS A 96 -3.37 -9.91 9.77
C LYS A 96 -3.21 -8.66 8.91
N ILE A 97 -3.24 -8.80 7.57
CA ILE A 97 -3.18 -7.62 6.70
C ILE A 97 -4.37 -6.71 6.98
N MET A 98 -5.55 -7.30 7.16
CA MET A 98 -6.77 -6.55 7.39
C MET A 98 -6.79 -5.92 8.79
N SER A 99 -6.27 -6.61 9.81
CA SER A 99 -6.10 -6.02 11.14
C SER A 99 -5.09 -4.88 11.15
N ASP A 100 -3.94 -5.06 10.49
CA ASP A 100 -2.85 -4.08 10.51
C ASP A 100 -3.17 -2.87 9.63
N ALA A 101 -3.85 -3.07 8.50
CA ALA A 101 -4.38 -1.96 7.71
C ALA A 101 -5.47 -1.18 8.45
N SER A 102 -6.34 -1.86 9.20
CA SER A 102 -7.36 -1.18 10.02
C SER A 102 -6.69 -0.35 11.12
N LYS A 103 -5.65 -0.88 11.77
CA LYS A 103 -4.84 -0.13 12.75
C LYS A 103 -4.20 1.10 12.12
N ILE A 104 -3.55 0.96 10.96
CA ILE A 104 -2.96 2.11 10.25
C ILE A 104 -4.01 3.14 9.88
N GLN A 105 -5.17 2.71 9.36
CA GLN A 105 -6.25 3.66 9.03
C GLN A 105 -6.73 4.43 10.27
N ILE A 106 -6.87 3.75 11.42
CA ILE A 106 -7.21 4.39 12.70
C ILE A 106 -6.11 5.37 13.11
N CYS A 107 -4.85 4.99 12.94
CA CYS A 107 -3.69 5.83 13.22
C CYS A 107 -3.70 7.11 12.38
N LEU A 108 -3.85 6.97 11.06
CA LEU A 108 -3.89 8.09 10.12
C LEU A 108 -5.06 9.03 10.40
N ASN A 109 -6.25 8.48 10.68
CA ASN A 109 -7.43 9.24 11.05
C ASN A 109 -7.23 10.00 12.39
N ARG A 110 -6.49 9.41 13.35
CA ARG A 110 -6.15 10.04 14.63
C ARG A 110 -5.18 11.21 14.48
N PHE A 111 -4.30 11.16 13.48
CA PHE A 111 -3.36 12.24 13.16
C PHE A 111 -3.92 13.26 12.15
N SER A 112 -5.22 13.20 11.85
CA SER A 112 -5.88 14.03 10.81
C SER A 112 -5.21 13.95 9.43
N ILE A 113 -4.48 12.88 9.16
CA ILE A 113 -3.89 12.62 7.86
C ILE A 113 -4.98 11.95 7.02
N ALA A 114 -5.78 12.78 6.36
CA ALA A 114 -6.74 12.33 5.36
C ALA A 114 -5.99 12.20 4.03
N PHE A 115 -5.72 10.96 3.62
CA PHE A 115 -5.36 10.65 2.24
C PHE A 115 -6.62 10.46 1.42
#